data_AF-X1DCA0-F1
#
_entry.id   AF-X1DCA0-F1
#
_cell.length_a   1.000
_cell.length_b   1.000
_cell.length_c   1.000
_cell.angle_alpha   90.00
_cell.angle_beta   90.00
_cell.angle_gamma   90.00
#
_symmetry.space_group_name_H-M   'P 1'
#
loop_
_entity.id
_entity.type
_entity.pdbx_description
1 polymer ?
#
loop_
_entity_poly.entity_id
_entity_poly.type
_entity_poly.pdbx_seq_one_letter_code
_entity_poly.pdbx_strand_id
1 'polypeptide(L)'
;STIRPLNNYINQTIASAWPNELLPPANLINLRYRGHVSEAVYFDEMAEQGISKERAEKLYQGSEVLLNGYEIIALWRRGVIDEADRDNQLQELGFTNDRINLLTHVTAQVPSAMDVISFAVREVYSPEIVAAFGQMEGVEEVLDVASDDITATGMTNETFKKYWAAHWQLPSMRQAYEMLHRDVVDAKTVDQLMVALDIMPYWRDKLRAISYAPYTRVDVRRMHKLGIVDEAGLVRAYMDLGYDEARAQGLAEFTVLYNLDP
;
A
#
# COMPACT_ATOMS: atom_id res chain seq x y z
N SER A 1 54.46 31.05 26.75
CA SER A 1 53.59 30.76 25.60
C SER A 1 53.23 32.00 24.76
N THR A 2 53.84 33.17 25.02
CA THR A 2 53.50 34.48 24.41
C THR A 2 53.91 34.68 22.95
N ILE A 3 54.64 33.73 22.35
CA ILE A 3 55.15 33.84 20.97
C ILE A 3 54.05 33.49 19.94
N ARG A 4 53.08 32.63 20.29
CA ARG A 4 52.04 32.17 19.34
C ARG A 4 51.12 33.30 18.86
N PRO A 5 50.60 34.20 19.73
CA PRO A 5 49.76 35.30 19.28
C PRO A 5 50.49 36.33 18.39
N LEU A 6 51.77 36.61 18.67
CA LEU A 6 52.57 37.56 17.87
C LEU A 6 52.86 37.00 16.47
N ASN A 7 53.25 35.72 16.37
CA ASN A 7 53.45 35.07 15.06
C ASN A 7 52.16 35.03 14.25
N ASN A 8 51.02 34.78 14.89
CA ASN A 8 49.71 34.82 14.21
C ASN A 8 49.41 36.22 13.68
N TYR A 9 49.66 37.28 14.46
CA TYR A 9 49.44 38.66 14.02
C TYR A 9 50.32 39.03 12.81
N ILE A 10 51.60 38.66 12.82
CA ILE A 10 52.52 38.89 11.69
C ILE A 10 52.03 38.15 10.44
N ASN A 11 51.70 36.86 10.56
CA ASN A 11 51.21 36.05 9.45
C ASN A 11 49.90 36.62 8.87
N GLN A 12 48.95 37.00 9.72
CA GLN A 12 47.67 37.59 9.30
C GLN A 12 47.87 38.94 8.61
N THR A 13 48.78 39.78 9.09
CA THR A 13 49.08 41.08 8.47
C THR A 13 49.66 40.90 7.07
N ILE A 14 50.59 39.97 6.88
CA ILE A 14 51.19 39.67 5.58
C ILE A 14 50.14 39.06 4.64
N ALA A 15 49.36 38.07 5.10
CA ALA A 15 48.32 37.43 4.30
C ALA A 15 47.20 38.40 3.88
N SER A 16 46.85 39.37 4.73
CA SER A 16 45.88 40.41 4.39
C SER A 16 46.42 41.41 3.36
N ALA A 17 47.72 41.67 3.34
CA ALA A 17 48.35 42.56 2.36
C ALA A 17 48.60 41.87 1.01
N TRP A 18 48.90 40.57 1.03
CA TRP A 18 49.09 39.72 -0.15
C TRP A 18 48.32 38.40 0.02
N PRO A 19 47.01 38.39 -0.27
CA PRO A 19 46.22 37.17 -0.24
C PRO A 19 46.69 36.25 -1.37
N ASN A 20 47.47 35.24 -1.02
CA ASN A 20 48.06 34.27 -1.93
C ASN A 20 47.70 32.81 -1.57
N GLU A 21 46.75 32.64 -0.66
CA GLU A 21 46.23 31.33 -0.29
C GLU A 21 45.30 30.82 -1.40
N LEU A 22 45.67 29.68 -1.97
CA LEU A 22 44.89 29.03 -3.02
C LEU A 22 43.76 28.23 -2.41
N LEU A 23 42.62 28.17 -3.11
CA LEU A 23 41.51 27.35 -2.67
C LEU A 23 41.91 25.87 -2.72
N PRO A 24 41.60 25.07 -1.66
CA PRO A 24 41.84 23.64 -1.70
C PRO A 24 41.18 22.99 -2.93
N PRO A 25 41.77 21.94 -3.52
CA PRO A 25 41.24 21.30 -4.73
C PRO A 25 39.76 20.91 -4.65
N ALA A 26 39.32 20.42 -3.49
CA ALA A 26 37.92 20.06 -3.24
C ALA A 26 36.95 21.27 -3.34
N ASN A 27 37.38 22.45 -2.87
CA ASN A 27 36.59 23.67 -2.97
C ASN A 27 36.52 24.16 -4.41
N LEU A 28 37.65 24.12 -5.14
CA LEU A 28 37.71 24.47 -6.57
C LEU A 28 36.79 23.58 -7.41
N ILE A 29 36.79 22.27 -7.15
CA ILE A 29 35.89 21.31 -7.80
C ILE A 29 34.43 21.68 -7.53
N ASN A 30 34.06 21.92 -6.27
CA ASN A 30 32.67 22.28 -5.93
C ASN A 30 32.26 23.60 -6.59
N LEU A 31 33.11 24.62 -6.56
CA LEU A 31 32.83 25.91 -7.19
C LEU A 31 32.69 25.79 -8.72
N ARG A 32 33.48 24.94 -9.37
CA ARG A 32 33.32 24.62 -10.80
C ARG A 32 31.98 23.94 -11.08
N TYR A 33 31.60 22.93 -10.29
CA TYR A 33 30.27 22.30 -10.41
C TYR A 33 29.10 23.27 -10.21
N ARG A 34 29.28 24.29 -9.36
CA ARG A 34 28.27 25.33 -9.11
C ARG A 34 28.33 26.51 -10.08
N GLY A 35 29.27 26.51 -11.03
CA GLY A 35 29.44 27.59 -12.00
C GLY A 35 29.98 28.90 -11.41
N HIS A 36 30.55 28.86 -10.20
CA HIS A 36 31.17 30.03 -9.56
C HIS A 36 32.63 30.23 -9.99
N VAL A 37 33.27 29.18 -10.52
CA VAL A 37 34.62 29.21 -11.08
C VAL A 37 34.55 28.67 -12.51
N SER A 38 35.16 29.38 -13.46
CA SER A 38 35.25 28.93 -14.86
C SER A 38 36.25 27.78 -15.01
N GLU A 39 36.14 27.01 -16.08
CA GLU A 39 37.09 25.92 -16.38
C GLU A 39 38.55 26.43 -16.44
N ALA A 40 38.78 27.60 -17.02
CA ALA A 40 40.12 28.20 -17.11
C ALA A 40 40.68 28.51 -15.70
N VAL A 41 39.91 29.22 -14.87
CA VAL A 41 40.32 29.57 -13.49
C VAL A 41 40.57 28.31 -12.65
N TYR A 42 39.73 27.29 -12.81
CA TYR A 42 39.91 25.99 -12.15
C TYR A 42 41.26 25.36 -12.50
N PHE A 43 41.62 25.31 -13.78
CA PHE A 43 42.88 24.70 -14.19
C PHE A 43 44.10 25.54 -13.83
N ASP A 44 43.99 26.87 -13.89
CA ASP A 44 45.07 27.78 -13.51
C ASP A 44 45.39 27.64 -12.01
N GLU A 45 44.39 27.71 -11.13
CA GLU A 45 44.62 27.55 -9.69
C GLU A 45 45.07 26.12 -9.31
N MET A 46 44.61 25.09 -10.02
CA MET A 46 45.12 23.72 -9.84
C MET A 46 46.59 23.61 -10.26
N ALA A 47 47.00 24.28 -11.34
CA ALA A 47 48.38 24.30 -11.81
C ALA A 47 49.30 25.06 -10.83
N GLU A 48 48.83 26.16 -10.23
CA GLU A 48 49.55 26.89 -9.18
C GLU A 48 49.78 26.02 -7.93
N GLN A 49 48.92 25.03 -7.68
CA GLN A 49 49.08 24.00 -6.64
C GLN A 49 49.92 22.79 -7.08
N GLY A 50 50.45 22.78 -8.30
CA GLY A 50 51.26 21.68 -8.85
C GLY A 50 50.44 20.49 -9.37
N ILE A 51 49.14 20.65 -9.58
CA ILE A 51 48.25 19.62 -10.14
C ILE A 51 48.15 19.82 -11.65
N SER A 52 48.56 18.82 -12.43
CA SER A 52 48.47 18.90 -13.90
C SER A 52 47.01 18.97 -14.37
N LYS A 53 46.79 19.57 -15.55
CA LYS A 53 45.47 19.63 -16.19
C LYS A 53 44.79 18.24 -16.25
N GLU A 54 45.54 17.21 -16.61
CA GLU A 54 45.04 15.83 -16.65
C GLU A 54 44.56 15.33 -15.28
N ARG A 55 45.32 15.59 -14.21
CA ARG A 55 44.95 15.19 -12.85
C ARG A 55 43.77 15.99 -12.33
N ALA A 56 43.75 17.30 -12.61
CA ALA A 56 42.64 18.16 -12.26
C ALA A 56 41.35 17.69 -12.95
N GLU A 57 41.40 17.34 -14.23
CA GLU A 57 40.24 16.82 -14.94
C GLU A 57 39.73 15.50 -14.33
N LYS A 58 40.63 14.57 -13.97
CA LYS A 58 40.26 13.33 -13.24
C LYS A 58 39.64 13.61 -11.88
N LEU A 59 40.16 14.59 -11.13
CA LEU A 59 39.59 14.99 -9.84
C LEU A 59 38.20 15.59 -10.01
N TYR A 60 38.00 16.41 -11.05
CA TYR A 60 36.69 16.99 -11.35
C TYR A 60 35.67 15.91 -11.71
N GLN A 61 35.98 15.06 -12.71
CA GLN A 61 35.12 13.96 -13.16
C GLN A 61 34.80 12.99 -12.01
N GLY A 62 35.81 12.58 -11.24
CA GLY A 62 35.63 11.67 -10.10
C GLY A 62 34.88 12.28 -8.90
N SER A 63 34.56 13.57 -8.93
CA SER A 63 33.76 14.25 -7.90
C SER A 63 32.32 14.52 -8.34
N GLU A 64 31.91 13.99 -9.49
CA GLU A 64 30.52 14.04 -9.92
C GLU A 64 29.61 13.40 -8.86
N VAL A 65 28.45 14.04 -8.61
CA VAL A 65 27.44 13.44 -7.73
C VAL A 65 26.66 12.43 -8.56
N LEU A 66 26.93 11.15 -8.30
CA LEU A 66 26.24 10.04 -8.95
C LEU A 66 24.85 9.82 -8.34
N LEU A 67 23.94 9.26 -9.16
CA LEU A 67 22.67 8.73 -8.68
C LEU A 67 22.91 7.63 -7.65
N ASN A 68 22.01 7.50 -6.68
CA ASN A 68 22.09 6.39 -5.73
C ASN A 68 21.54 5.09 -6.34
N GLY A 69 21.81 3.97 -5.67
CA GLY A 69 21.41 2.66 -6.17
C GLY A 69 19.90 2.49 -6.40
N TYR A 70 19.04 3.13 -5.59
CA TYR A 70 17.59 3.05 -5.77
C TYR A 70 17.12 3.82 -7.01
N GLU A 71 17.70 5.00 -7.25
CA GLU A 71 17.41 5.82 -8.43
C GLU A 71 17.80 5.10 -9.73
N ILE A 72 18.98 4.48 -9.76
CA ILE A 72 19.46 3.72 -10.91
C ILE A 72 18.54 2.52 -11.20
N ILE A 73 18.16 1.75 -10.17
CA ILE A 73 17.22 0.63 -10.34
C ILE A 73 15.85 1.11 -10.83
N ALA A 74 15.36 2.25 -10.33
CA ALA A 74 14.09 2.81 -10.76
C ALA A 74 14.12 3.27 -12.23
N LEU A 75 15.21 3.89 -12.69
CA LEU A 75 15.40 4.26 -14.09
C LEU A 75 15.41 3.03 -15.01
N TRP A 76 16.12 1.97 -14.59
CA TRP A 76 16.16 0.71 -15.32
C TRP A 76 14.77 0.06 -15.42
N ARG A 77 14.04 -0.03 -14.31
CA ARG A 77 12.66 -0.58 -14.29
C ARG A 77 11.66 0.21 -15.13
N ARG A 78 11.91 1.50 -15.32
CA ARG A 78 11.11 2.41 -16.16
C ARG A 78 11.54 2.43 -17.62
N GLY A 79 12.53 1.61 -18.01
CA GLY A 79 13.05 1.55 -19.37
C GLY A 79 13.80 2.80 -19.82
N VAL A 80 14.24 3.67 -18.89
CA VAL A 80 15.01 4.88 -19.22
C VAL A 80 16.47 4.54 -19.52
N ILE A 81 17.01 3.54 -18.85
CA ILE A 81 18.34 2.97 -19.07
C ILE A 81 18.21 1.47 -19.25
N ASP A 82 19.13 0.86 -20.00
CA ASP A 82 19.16 -0.58 -20.16
C ASP A 82 19.91 -1.29 -19.01
N GLU A 83 20.00 -2.62 -19.07
CA GLU A 83 20.67 -3.42 -18.04
C GLU A 83 22.19 -3.18 -17.99
N ALA A 84 22.83 -2.91 -19.12
CA ALA A 84 24.26 -2.63 -19.16
C ALA A 84 24.57 -1.26 -18.54
N ASP A 85 23.75 -0.25 -18.85
CA ASP A 85 23.84 1.08 -18.27
C ASP A 85 23.60 1.05 -16.75
N ARG A 86 22.61 0.27 -16.30
CA ARG A 86 22.35 0.01 -14.87
C ARG A 86 23.60 -0.55 -14.19
N ASP A 87 24.18 -1.60 -14.76
CA ASP A 87 25.32 -2.29 -14.17
C ASP A 87 26.57 -1.42 -14.11
N ASN A 88 26.85 -0.66 -15.19
CA ASN A 88 27.96 0.28 -15.24
C ASN A 88 27.83 1.36 -14.15
N GLN A 89 26.67 2.01 -14.04
CA GLN A 89 26.46 3.06 -13.04
C GLN A 89 26.51 2.52 -11.61
N LEU A 90 25.99 1.32 -11.35
CA LEU A 90 26.10 0.71 -10.03
C LEU A 90 27.54 0.28 -9.70
N GLN A 91 28.34 -0.11 -10.69
CA GLN A 91 29.76 -0.38 -10.51
C GLN A 91 30.56 0.89 -10.21
N GLU A 92 30.19 2.04 -10.78
CA GLU A 92 30.77 3.35 -10.44
C GLU A 92 30.53 3.73 -8.97
N LEU A 93 29.41 3.29 -8.38
CA LEU A 93 29.14 3.38 -6.93
C LEU A 93 29.93 2.37 -6.08
N GLY A 94 30.67 1.45 -6.71
CA GLY A 94 31.45 0.42 -6.04
C GLY A 94 30.69 -0.87 -5.73
N PHE A 95 29.50 -1.10 -6.31
CA PHE A 95 28.81 -2.38 -6.16
C PHE A 95 29.47 -3.47 -7.03
N THR A 96 29.64 -4.67 -6.48
CA THR A 96 29.96 -5.86 -7.26
C THR A 96 28.70 -6.41 -7.94
N ASN A 97 28.85 -7.24 -8.99
CA ASN A 97 27.71 -7.87 -9.67
C ASN A 97 26.79 -8.64 -8.70
N ASP A 98 27.36 -9.34 -7.71
CA ASP A 98 26.58 -10.01 -6.66
C ASP A 98 25.74 -9.02 -5.84
N ARG A 99 26.29 -7.84 -5.53
CA ARG A 99 25.57 -6.80 -4.80
C ARG A 99 24.52 -6.11 -5.67
N ILE A 100 24.75 -5.94 -6.97
CA ILE A 100 23.77 -5.44 -7.93
C ILE A 100 22.56 -6.38 -7.97
N ASN A 101 22.79 -7.69 -8.01
CA ASN A 101 21.71 -8.68 -7.93
C ASN A 101 20.92 -8.53 -6.63
N LEU A 102 21.58 -8.44 -5.47
CA LEU A 102 20.90 -8.24 -4.18
C LEU A 102 20.14 -6.91 -4.10
N LEU A 103 20.70 -5.82 -4.65
CA LEU A 103 20.05 -4.51 -4.72
C LEU A 103 18.79 -4.56 -5.60
N THR A 104 18.86 -5.26 -6.73
CA THR A 104 17.71 -5.46 -7.61
C THR A 104 16.58 -6.22 -6.91
N HIS A 105 16.91 -7.22 -6.08
CA HIS A 105 15.94 -7.98 -5.31
C HIS A 105 15.34 -7.16 -4.16
N VAL A 106 16.16 -6.47 -3.36
CA VAL A 106 15.69 -5.74 -2.15
C VAL A 106 14.82 -4.53 -2.50
N THR A 107 14.98 -3.98 -3.69
CA THR A 107 14.18 -2.85 -4.17
C THR A 107 12.87 -3.29 -4.81
N ALA A 108 12.65 -4.58 -5.04
CA ALA A 108 11.39 -5.08 -5.61
C ALA A 108 10.23 -4.82 -4.66
N GLN A 109 9.06 -4.53 -5.22
CA GLN A 109 7.86 -4.35 -4.43
C GLN A 109 7.40 -5.71 -3.90
N VAL A 110 7.36 -5.82 -2.57
CA VAL A 110 6.78 -6.97 -1.86
C VAL A 110 5.49 -6.53 -1.15
N PRO A 111 4.48 -7.40 -1.07
CA PRO A 111 3.28 -7.12 -0.29
C PRO A 111 3.63 -6.79 1.17
N SER A 112 2.96 -5.79 1.73
CA SER A 112 3.06 -5.49 3.16
C SER A 112 2.39 -6.59 3.99
N ALA A 113 2.63 -6.60 5.30
CA ALA A 113 1.93 -7.52 6.21
C ALA A 113 0.40 -7.38 6.12
N MET A 114 -0.10 -6.15 5.92
CA MET A 114 -1.54 -5.91 5.75
C MET A 114 -2.08 -6.43 4.42
N ASP A 115 -1.30 -6.33 3.35
CA ASP A 115 -1.67 -6.89 2.05
C ASP A 115 -1.77 -8.41 2.13
N VAL A 116 -0.80 -9.07 2.79
CA VAL A 116 -0.82 -10.52 3.00
C VAL A 116 -2.05 -10.96 3.80
N ILE A 117 -2.42 -10.21 4.85
CA ILE A 117 -3.65 -10.47 5.60
C ILE A 117 -4.88 -10.28 4.71
N SER A 118 -4.92 -9.21 3.91
CA SER A 118 -6.03 -8.97 2.99
C SER A 118 -6.15 -10.08 1.94
N PHE A 119 -5.03 -10.56 1.38
CA PHE A 119 -5.00 -11.68 0.45
C PHE A 119 -5.55 -12.96 1.09
N ALA A 120 -5.19 -13.23 2.35
CA ALA A 120 -5.72 -14.39 3.07
C ALA A 120 -7.23 -14.27 3.29
N VAL A 121 -7.71 -13.12 3.76
CA VAL A 121 -9.14 -12.89 4.03
C VAL A 121 -9.96 -12.91 2.73
N ARG A 122 -9.41 -12.38 1.63
CA ARG A 122 -10.03 -12.41 0.29
C ARG A 122 -9.88 -13.75 -0.43
N GLU A 123 -9.41 -14.79 0.25
CA GLU A 123 -9.30 -16.15 -0.28
C GLU A 123 -8.36 -16.28 -1.49
N VAL A 124 -7.42 -15.34 -1.67
CA VAL A 124 -6.44 -15.34 -2.79
C VAL A 124 -5.54 -16.59 -2.75
N TYR A 125 -5.32 -17.16 -1.56
CA TYR A 125 -4.51 -18.36 -1.37
C TYR A 125 -5.30 -19.68 -1.46
N SER A 126 -6.60 -19.62 -1.79
CA SER A 126 -7.50 -20.77 -1.92
C SER A 126 -7.89 -20.94 -3.40
N PRO A 127 -7.14 -21.71 -4.22
CA PRO A 127 -7.36 -21.77 -5.68
C PRO A 127 -8.78 -22.16 -6.09
N GLU A 128 -9.42 -23.03 -5.32
CA GLU A 128 -10.81 -23.43 -5.54
C GLU A 128 -11.80 -22.28 -5.35
N ILE A 129 -11.55 -21.37 -4.42
CA ILE A 129 -12.39 -20.18 -4.18
C ILE A 129 -12.08 -19.10 -5.22
N VAL A 130 -10.79 -18.87 -5.53
CA VAL A 130 -10.36 -17.98 -6.61
C VAL A 130 -11.08 -18.34 -7.92
N ALA A 131 -11.12 -19.62 -8.27
CA ALA A 131 -11.81 -20.13 -9.45
C ALA A 131 -13.33 -19.98 -9.35
N ALA A 132 -13.93 -20.35 -8.21
CA ALA A 132 -15.37 -20.26 -8.00
C ALA A 132 -15.90 -18.81 -8.06
N PHE A 133 -15.10 -17.84 -7.60
CA PHE A 133 -15.48 -16.42 -7.54
C PHE A 133 -15.00 -15.62 -8.75
N GLY A 134 -14.30 -16.23 -9.71
CA GLY A 134 -13.79 -15.53 -10.89
C GLY A 134 -12.76 -14.45 -10.57
N GLN A 135 -12.02 -14.55 -9.46
CA GLN A 135 -11.16 -13.47 -8.98
C GLN A 135 -10.02 -13.09 -9.95
N MET A 136 -9.69 -13.98 -10.90
CA MET A 136 -8.67 -13.78 -11.92
C MET A 136 -9.24 -13.32 -13.27
N GLU A 137 -10.55 -13.06 -13.36
CA GLU A 137 -11.18 -12.60 -14.60
C GLU A 137 -10.52 -11.28 -15.06
N GLY A 138 -10.14 -11.22 -16.34
CA GLY A 138 -9.51 -10.06 -16.98
C GLY A 138 -8.02 -9.83 -16.67
N VAL A 139 -7.40 -10.61 -15.78
CA VAL A 139 -6.02 -10.30 -15.32
C VAL A 139 -4.97 -10.39 -16.42
N GLU A 140 -5.07 -11.38 -17.33
CA GLU A 140 -4.06 -11.59 -18.37
C GLU A 140 -4.11 -10.47 -19.43
N GLU A 141 -5.29 -9.94 -19.72
CA GLU A 141 -5.49 -8.79 -20.63
C GLU A 141 -4.87 -7.52 -20.05
N VAL A 142 -5.03 -7.31 -18.74
CA VAL A 142 -4.42 -6.17 -18.05
C VAL A 142 -2.91 -6.33 -17.93
N LEU A 143 -2.41 -7.55 -17.69
CA LEU A 143 -0.96 -7.80 -17.66
C LEU A 143 -0.29 -7.48 -18.99
N ASP A 144 -0.93 -7.78 -20.12
CA ASP A 144 -0.41 -7.45 -21.45
C ASP A 144 -0.29 -5.93 -21.66
N VAL A 145 -1.31 -5.16 -21.24
CA VAL A 145 -1.34 -3.70 -21.46
C VAL A 145 -0.54 -2.92 -20.40
N ALA A 146 -0.49 -3.40 -19.16
CA ALA A 146 0.10 -2.69 -18.03
C ALA A 146 1.46 -3.24 -17.58
N SER A 147 2.07 -4.17 -18.33
CA SER A 147 3.36 -4.80 -17.98
C SER A 147 4.45 -3.78 -17.66
N ASP A 148 4.54 -2.69 -18.42
CA ASP A 148 5.55 -1.65 -18.23
C ASP A 148 5.32 -0.88 -16.92
N ASP A 149 4.06 -0.52 -16.62
CA ASP A 149 3.69 0.15 -15.37
C ASP A 149 3.96 -0.75 -14.16
N ILE A 150 3.60 -2.03 -14.26
CA ILE A 150 3.85 -3.04 -13.21
C ILE A 150 5.35 -3.17 -12.96
N THR A 151 6.14 -3.33 -14.02
CA THR A 151 7.61 -3.43 -13.94
C THR A 151 8.23 -2.17 -13.36
N ALA A 152 7.74 -1.00 -13.76
CA ALA A 152 8.20 0.30 -13.27
C ALA A 152 8.02 0.48 -11.75
N THR A 153 7.00 -0.13 -11.15
CA THR A 153 6.81 -0.16 -9.68
C THR A 153 7.74 -1.15 -8.97
N GLY A 154 8.40 -2.04 -9.71
CA GLY A 154 9.18 -3.15 -9.16
C GLY A 154 8.34 -4.33 -8.71
N MET A 155 7.07 -4.39 -9.11
CA MET A 155 6.17 -5.50 -8.83
C MET A 155 6.37 -6.62 -9.86
N THR A 156 6.23 -7.87 -9.42
CA THR A 156 6.19 -9.03 -10.34
C THR A 156 4.76 -9.30 -10.80
N ASN A 157 4.59 -9.95 -11.96
CA ASN A 157 3.25 -10.37 -12.43
C ASN A 157 2.51 -11.22 -11.39
N GLU A 158 3.21 -12.09 -10.68
CA GLU A 158 2.63 -12.91 -9.61
C GLU A 158 2.15 -12.09 -8.40
N THR A 159 2.88 -11.03 -8.05
CA THR A 159 2.43 -10.10 -7.00
C THR A 159 1.23 -9.29 -7.48
N PHE A 160 1.24 -8.84 -8.73
CA PHE A 160 0.11 -8.14 -9.33
C PHE A 160 -1.15 -9.00 -9.33
N LYS A 161 -1.04 -10.27 -9.74
CA LYS A 161 -2.15 -11.25 -9.72
C LYS A 161 -2.80 -11.38 -8.34
N LYS A 162 -2.03 -11.30 -7.25
CA LYS A 162 -2.58 -11.34 -5.87
C LYS A 162 -3.37 -10.08 -5.52
N TYR A 163 -2.83 -8.91 -5.87
CA TYR A 163 -3.57 -7.65 -5.70
C TYR A 163 -4.83 -7.64 -6.56
N TRP A 164 -4.75 -8.15 -7.79
CA TRP A 164 -5.91 -8.33 -8.66
C TRP A 164 -6.95 -9.26 -8.02
N ALA A 165 -6.58 -10.43 -7.54
CA ALA A 165 -7.54 -11.33 -6.89
C ALA A 165 -8.25 -10.68 -5.68
N ALA A 166 -7.57 -9.76 -4.97
CA ALA A 166 -8.12 -9.07 -3.80
C ALA A 166 -8.88 -7.76 -4.09
N HIS A 167 -8.77 -7.15 -5.28
CA HIS A 167 -9.22 -5.77 -5.53
C HIS A 167 -10.74 -5.60 -5.62
N TRP A 168 -11.48 -6.68 -5.85
CA TRP A 168 -12.91 -6.65 -6.17
C TRP A 168 -13.77 -6.03 -5.06
N GLN A 169 -14.84 -5.36 -5.46
CA GLN A 169 -15.90 -4.95 -4.54
C GLN A 169 -16.86 -6.10 -4.32
N LEU A 170 -17.05 -6.48 -3.05
CA LEU A 170 -17.91 -7.59 -2.68
C LEU A 170 -19.34 -7.11 -2.37
N PRO A 171 -20.36 -7.95 -2.58
CA PRO A 171 -21.74 -7.64 -2.17
C PRO A 171 -21.82 -7.35 -0.67
N SER A 172 -22.72 -6.44 -0.28
CA SER A 172 -23.05 -6.21 1.12
C SER A 172 -23.81 -7.40 1.72
N MET A 173 -23.80 -7.53 3.06
CA MET A 173 -24.58 -8.57 3.75
C MET A 173 -26.09 -8.48 3.48
N ARG A 174 -26.63 -7.28 3.24
CA ARG A 174 -28.05 -7.12 2.86
C ARG A 174 -28.34 -7.76 1.50
N GLN A 175 -27.47 -7.53 0.52
CA GLN A 175 -27.56 -8.17 -0.80
C GLN A 175 -27.37 -9.69 -0.69
N ALA A 176 -26.45 -10.15 0.17
CA ALA A 176 -26.24 -11.57 0.43
C ALA A 176 -27.52 -12.26 0.94
N TYR A 177 -28.22 -11.66 1.89
CA TYR A 177 -29.49 -12.20 2.40
C TYR A 177 -30.61 -12.13 1.37
N GLU A 178 -30.67 -11.08 0.56
CA GLU A 178 -31.63 -11.04 -0.56
C GLU A 178 -31.37 -12.16 -1.57
N MET A 179 -30.11 -12.48 -1.88
CA MET A 179 -29.75 -13.62 -2.73
C MET A 179 -30.11 -14.96 -2.07
N LEU A 180 -29.87 -15.10 -0.77
CA LEU A 180 -30.23 -16.30 0.00
C LEU A 180 -31.74 -16.55 -0.01
N HIS A 181 -32.56 -15.55 0.30
CA HIS A 181 -34.01 -15.72 0.37
C HIS A 181 -34.69 -15.92 -0.99
N ARG A 182 -33.98 -15.62 -2.08
CA ARG A 182 -34.44 -15.84 -3.46
C ARG A 182 -33.87 -17.12 -4.06
N ASP A 183 -33.22 -17.95 -3.24
CA ASP A 183 -32.57 -19.21 -3.66
C ASP A 183 -31.54 -19.01 -4.79
N VAL A 184 -30.92 -17.83 -4.87
CA VAL A 184 -29.85 -17.52 -5.84
C VAL A 184 -28.51 -18.07 -5.36
N VAL A 185 -28.31 -18.09 -4.04
CA VAL A 185 -27.12 -18.66 -3.37
C VAL A 185 -27.55 -19.46 -2.14
N ASP A 186 -26.71 -20.39 -1.71
CA ASP A 186 -26.93 -21.17 -0.49
C ASP A 186 -26.29 -20.50 0.75
N ALA A 187 -26.61 -21.03 1.94
CA ALA A 187 -26.08 -20.51 3.20
C ALA A 187 -24.54 -20.61 3.28
N LYS A 188 -23.95 -21.62 2.64
CA LYS A 188 -22.48 -21.81 2.59
C LYS A 188 -21.81 -20.67 1.83
N THR A 189 -22.40 -20.23 0.72
CA THR A 189 -21.91 -19.10 -0.08
C THR A 189 -21.98 -17.79 0.73
N VAL A 190 -23.06 -17.59 1.49
CA VAL A 190 -23.18 -16.44 2.40
C VAL A 190 -22.10 -16.48 3.49
N ASP A 191 -21.75 -17.66 3.99
CA ASP A 191 -20.67 -17.80 4.99
C ASP A 191 -19.29 -17.46 4.43
N GLN A 192 -19.01 -17.91 3.20
CA GLN A 192 -17.77 -17.55 2.49
C GLN A 192 -17.69 -16.03 2.27
N LEU A 193 -18.81 -15.39 1.91
CA LEU A 193 -18.85 -13.93 1.77
C LEU A 193 -18.59 -13.21 3.10
N MET A 194 -19.10 -13.72 4.23
CA MET A 194 -18.79 -13.13 5.55
C MET A 194 -17.30 -13.22 5.89
N VAL A 195 -16.62 -14.30 5.50
CA VAL A 195 -15.16 -14.40 5.61
C VAL A 195 -14.50 -13.35 4.72
N ALA A 196 -14.85 -13.28 3.45
CA ALA A 196 -14.25 -12.37 2.48
C ALA A 196 -14.46 -10.87 2.79
N LEU A 197 -15.54 -10.54 3.51
CA LEU A 197 -15.83 -9.21 4.04
C LEU A 197 -15.08 -8.89 5.35
N ASP A 198 -14.22 -9.79 5.83
CA ASP A 198 -13.50 -9.71 7.10
C ASP A 198 -14.41 -9.56 8.33
N ILE A 199 -15.59 -10.17 8.29
CA ILE A 199 -16.51 -10.15 9.43
C ILE A 199 -15.97 -11.09 10.50
N MET A 200 -15.70 -10.55 11.70
CA MET A 200 -15.20 -11.34 12.82
C MET A 200 -16.12 -12.55 13.11
N PRO A 201 -15.55 -13.73 13.39
CA PRO A 201 -16.32 -14.97 13.62
C PRO A 201 -17.47 -14.82 14.62
N TYR A 202 -17.27 -14.05 15.70
CA TYR A 202 -18.29 -13.80 16.73
C TYR A 202 -19.62 -13.24 16.20
N TRP A 203 -19.58 -12.45 15.11
CA TRP A 203 -20.76 -11.80 14.55
C TRP A 203 -21.47 -12.64 13.48
N ARG A 204 -20.81 -13.63 12.88
CA ARG A 204 -21.34 -14.37 11.72
C ARG A 204 -22.65 -15.08 12.02
N ASP A 205 -22.68 -15.84 13.12
CA ASP A 205 -23.89 -16.55 13.55
C ASP A 205 -25.02 -15.59 13.95
N LYS A 206 -24.68 -14.43 14.54
CA LYS A 206 -25.67 -13.42 14.95
C LYS A 206 -26.30 -12.73 13.76
N LEU A 207 -25.46 -12.37 12.78
CA LEU A 207 -25.90 -11.81 11.51
C LEU A 207 -26.77 -12.81 10.74
N ARG A 208 -26.40 -14.10 10.73
CA ARG A 208 -27.23 -15.16 10.17
C ARG A 208 -28.57 -15.30 10.89
N ALA A 209 -28.59 -15.24 12.22
CA ALA A 209 -29.82 -15.38 13.00
C ALA A 209 -30.86 -14.29 12.68
N ILE A 210 -30.42 -13.12 12.22
CA ILE A 210 -31.30 -12.01 11.82
C ILE A 210 -31.49 -11.90 10.29
N SER A 211 -31.07 -12.91 9.51
CA SER A 211 -31.19 -12.83 8.05
C SER A 211 -32.65 -12.85 7.62
N TYR A 212 -33.49 -13.69 8.24
CA TYR A 212 -34.89 -13.85 7.88
C TYR A 212 -35.80 -12.78 8.51
N ALA A 213 -36.84 -12.39 7.78
CA ALA A 213 -37.82 -11.44 8.27
C ALA A 213 -38.62 -12.02 9.45
N PRO A 214 -38.82 -11.25 10.53
CA PRO A 214 -39.76 -11.63 11.59
C PRO A 214 -41.20 -11.57 11.07
N TYR A 215 -42.13 -12.21 11.79
CA TYR A 215 -43.56 -12.12 11.47
C TYR A 215 -44.03 -10.66 11.49
N THR A 216 -44.87 -10.28 10.53
CA THR A 216 -45.46 -8.94 10.54
C THR A 216 -46.48 -8.82 11.67
N ARG A 217 -46.73 -7.57 12.12
CA ARG A 217 -47.79 -7.31 13.12
C ARG A 217 -49.16 -7.82 12.68
N VAL A 218 -49.45 -7.81 11.39
CA VAL A 218 -50.74 -8.27 10.86
C VAL A 218 -50.81 -9.79 10.89
N ASP A 219 -49.75 -10.46 10.47
CA ASP A 219 -49.72 -11.92 10.39
C ASP A 219 -49.72 -12.54 11.79
N VAL A 220 -48.93 -12.02 12.72
CA VAL A 220 -48.90 -12.55 14.09
C VAL A 220 -50.28 -12.43 14.78
N ARG A 221 -51.03 -11.36 14.52
CA ARG A 221 -52.41 -11.20 15.01
C ARG A 221 -53.36 -12.26 14.46
N ARG A 222 -53.25 -12.55 13.16
CA ARG A 222 -54.04 -13.60 12.48
C ARG A 222 -53.65 -14.99 12.99
N MET A 223 -52.36 -15.24 13.16
CA MET A 223 -51.83 -16.49 13.72
C MET A 223 -52.37 -16.73 15.13
N HIS A 224 -52.45 -15.69 15.97
CA HIS A 224 -53.10 -15.80 17.28
C HIS A 224 -54.59 -16.12 17.18
N LYS A 225 -55.36 -15.44 16.31
CA LYS A 225 -56.80 -15.74 16.11
C LYS A 225 -57.03 -17.19 15.67
N LEU A 226 -56.07 -17.77 14.94
CA LEU A 226 -56.09 -19.17 14.49
C LEU A 226 -55.50 -20.16 15.50
N GLY A 227 -55.03 -19.70 16.67
CA GLY A 227 -54.41 -20.55 17.70
C GLY A 227 -53.02 -21.09 17.35
N ILE A 228 -52.34 -20.51 16.34
CA ILE A 228 -50.98 -20.88 15.93
C ILE A 228 -49.93 -20.29 16.89
N VAL A 229 -50.21 -19.11 17.43
CA VAL A 229 -49.34 -18.37 18.35
C VAL A 229 -50.13 -18.03 19.60
N ASP A 230 -49.55 -18.27 20.77
CA ASP A 230 -50.12 -17.91 22.08
C ASP A 230 -49.74 -16.48 22.50
N GLU A 231 -50.21 -16.05 23.67
CA GLU A 231 -49.94 -14.69 24.18
C GLU A 231 -48.44 -14.42 24.40
N ALA A 232 -47.68 -15.41 24.87
CA ALA A 232 -46.24 -15.29 25.03
C ALA A 232 -45.53 -15.15 23.67
N GLY A 233 -45.96 -15.92 22.67
CA GLY A 233 -45.48 -15.82 21.30
C GLY A 233 -45.84 -14.49 20.62
N LEU A 234 -46.98 -13.88 20.95
CA LEU A 234 -47.32 -12.52 20.50
C LEU A 234 -46.29 -11.51 21.00
N VAL A 235 -45.97 -11.54 22.31
CA VAL A 235 -44.99 -10.63 22.90
C VAL A 235 -43.62 -10.83 22.22
N ARG A 236 -43.16 -12.07 22.06
CA ARG A 236 -41.89 -12.37 21.39
C ARG A 236 -41.85 -11.84 19.94
N ALA A 237 -42.89 -12.10 19.15
CA ALA A 237 -42.95 -11.65 17.76
C ALA A 237 -42.97 -10.12 17.63
N TYR A 238 -43.63 -9.41 18.55
CA TYR A 238 -43.54 -7.95 18.59
C TYR A 238 -42.13 -7.48 19.00
N MET A 239 -41.47 -8.15 19.94
CA MET A 239 -40.07 -7.82 20.26
C MET A 239 -39.11 -8.09 19.09
N ASP A 240 -39.36 -9.11 18.27
CA ASP A 240 -38.57 -9.39 17.04
C ASP A 240 -38.68 -8.25 16.00
N LEU A 241 -39.77 -7.48 16.03
CA LEU A 241 -39.95 -6.27 15.23
C LEU A 241 -39.25 -5.03 15.83
N GLY A 242 -38.61 -5.17 17.00
CA GLY A 242 -37.88 -4.11 17.69
C GLY A 242 -38.68 -3.31 18.72
N TYR A 243 -39.89 -3.76 19.09
CA TYR A 243 -40.60 -3.17 20.22
C TYR A 243 -39.92 -3.57 21.55
N ASP A 244 -39.85 -2.64 22.50
CA ASP A 244 -39.51 -3.00 23.87
C ASP A 244 -40.61 -3.85 24.52
N GLU A 245 -40.29 -4.47 25.66
CA GLU A 245 -41.18 -5.40 26.35
C GLU A 245 -42.53 -4.78 26.73
N ALA A 246 -42.54 -3.54 27.24
CA ALA A 246 -43.78 -2.89 27.65
C ALA A 246 -44.71 -2.62 26.46
N ARG A 247 -44.16 -2.15 25.34
CA ARG A 247 -44.92 -1.94 24.10
C ARG A 247 -45.37 -3.25 23.49
N ALA A 248 -44.54 -4.29 23.53
CA ALA A 248 -44.88 -5.62 23.05
C ALA A 248 -46.04 -6.24 23.86
N GLN A 249 -46.03 -6.08 25.18
CA GLN A 249 -47.12 -6.50 26.07
C GLN A 249 -48.43 -5.76 25.75
N GLY A 250 -48.38 -4.43 25.59
CA GLY A 250 -49.57 -3.65 25.21
C GLY A 250 -50.14 -4.03 23.85
N LEU A 251 -49.28 -4.32 22.86
CA LEU A 251 -49.72 -4.82 21.55
C LEU A 251 -50.30 -6.24 21.62
N ALA A 252 -49.76 -7.10 22.49
CA ALA A 252 -50.30 -8.43 22.74
C ALA A 252 -51.69 -8.35 23.38
N GLU A 253 -51.89 -7.55 24.43
CA GLU A 253 -53.18 -7.33 25.07
C GLU A 253 -54.21 -6.77 24.08
N PHE A 254 -53.83 -5.73 23.31
CA PHE A 254 -54.66 -5.20 22.23
C PHE A 254 -55.07 -6.30 21.24
N THR A 255 -54.15 -7.19 20.87
CA THR A 255 -54.40 -8.27 19.91
C THR A 255 -55.39 -9.29 20.46
N VAL A 256 -55.23 -9.68 21.73
CA VAL A 256 -56.13 -10.62 22.42
C VAL A 256 -57.54 -10.04 22.44
N LEU A 257 -57.71 -8.81 22.93
CA LEU A 257 -59.00 -8.14 22.99
C LEU A 257 -59.64 -7.97 21.60
N TYR A 258 -58.85 -7.53 20.62
CA TYR A 258 -59.33 -7.35 19.25
C TYR A 258 -59.80 -8.67 18.61
N ASN A 259 -59.18 -9.80 18.96
CA ASN A 259 -59.52 -11.10 18.41
C ASN A 259 -60.72 -11.76 19.12
N LEU A 260 -61.13 -11.26 20.31
CA LEU A 260 -62.30 -11.73 21.06
C LEU A 260 -63.63 -11.22 20.47
N ASP A 261 -63.61 -10.11 19.73
CA ASP A 261 -64.80 -9.62 19.02
C ASP A 261 -65.09 -10.51 17.78
N PRO A 262 -66.32 -11.06 17.65
CA PRO A 262 -66.70 -11.95 16.56
C PRO A 262 -66.66 -11.31 15.16
#